data_AF-A0A924BEC8-F1
#
_entry.id   AF-A0A924BEC8-F1
#
_cell.length_a   1.000
_cell.length_b   1.000
_cell.length_c   1.000
_cell.angle_alpha   90.00
_cell.angle_beta   90.00
_cell.angle_gamma   90.00
#
_symmetry.space_group_name_H-M   'P 1'
#
loop_
_entity.id
_entity.type
_entity.pdbx_description
1 polymer ?
#
loop_
_entity_poly.entity_id
_entity_poly.type
_entity_poly.pdbx_seq_one_letter_code
_entity_poly.pdbx_strand_id
1 'polypeptide(L)'
;MHPWSRSNFPAGADADQVIAAIGGVSVAFEILNSRCVDRKAVSPLSALADAQSNRAFVAGGDTVPWTSLEFATVALTLLADGAVVAEATGGASSAQVAEALV
;
A
#
# COMPACT_ATOMS: atom_id res chain seq x y z
N MET A 1 20.81 -12.44 5.36
CA MET A 1 20.02 -11.84 6.46
C MET A 1 18.67 -11.51 5.86
N HIS A 2 17.60 -12.23 6.19
CA HIS A 2 16.26 -11.94 5.62
C HIS A 2 15.72 -10.66 6.30
N PRO A 3 15.39 -9.58 5.56
CA PRO A 3 15.03 -8.29 6.17
C PRO A 3 13.63 -8.25 6.82
N TRP A 4 12.92 -9.37 6.89
CA TRP A 4 11.53 -9.42 7.39
C TRP A 4 11.42 -10.44 8.52
N SER A 5 11.60 -9.99 9.76
CA SER A 5 11.13 -10.74 10.93
C SER A 5 9.61 -10.79 10.85
N ARG A 6 9.03 -11.95 10.59
CA ARG A 6 7.57 -12.13 10.58
C ARG A 6 7.07 -12.06 12.02
N SER A 7 6.61 -10.89 12.43
CA SER A 7 5.73 -10.75 13.58
C SER A 7 4.38 -11.34 13.17
N ASN A 8 4.07 -12.56 13.61
CA ASN A 8 2.73 -13.12 13.43
C ASN A 8 1.78 -12.46 14.42
N PHE A 9 0.58 -12.10 13.97
CA PHE A 9 -0.50 -11.69 14.85
C PHE A 9 -1.42 -12.86 15.17
N PRO A 10 -1.93 -12.97 16.41
CA PRO A 10 -3.01 -13.90 16.71
C PRO A 10 -4.28 -13.47 15.96
N ALA A 11 -5.14 -14.44 15.64
CA ALA A 11 -6.49 -14.13 15.16
C ALA A 11 -7.23 -13.30 16.22
N GLY A 12 -7.82 -12.18 15.80
CA GLY A 12 -8.52 -11.26 16.71
C GLY A 12 -7.60 -10.27 17.44
N ALA A 13 -6.40 -9.99 16.90
CA ALA A 13 -5.60 -8.87 17.37
C ALA A 13 -6.40 -7.56 17.29
N ASP A 14 -6.32 -6.74 18.33
CA ASP A 14 -6.97 -5.43 18.34
C ASP A 14 -6.16 -4.40 17.54
N ALA A 15 -6.77 -3.24 17.29
CA ALA A 15 -6.16 -2.18 16.50
C ALA A 15 -4.81 -1.73 17.09
N ASP A 16 -4.73 -1.56 18.41
CA ASP A 16 -3.50 -1.10 19.08
C ASP A 16 -2.36 -2.11 18.90
N GLN A 17 -2.67 -3.41 18.97
CA GLN A 17 -1.71 -4.48 18.71
C GLN A 17 -1.19 -4.45 17.27
N VAL A 18 -2.07 -4.26 16.29
CA VAL A 18 -1.69 -4.16 14.87
C VAL A 18 -0.77 -2.96 14.65
N ILE A 19 -1.16 -1.77 15.14
CA ILE A 19 -0.40 -0.54 14.96
C ILE A 19 0.96 -0.60 15.66
N ALA A 20 1.03 -1.14 16.88
CA ALA A 20 2.28 -1.26 17.63
C ALA A 20 3.33 -2.14 16.95
N ALA A 21 2.91 -3.03 16.05
CA ALA A 21 3.79 -3.97 15.37
C ALA A 21 4.21 -3.53 13.96
N ILE A 22 3.76 -2.35 13.50
CA ILE A 22 4.26 -1.75 12.26
C ILE A 22 5.72 -1.33 12.47
N GLY A 23 6.65 -2.06 11.86
CA GLY A 23 8.08 -1.77 11.97
C GLY A 23 8.56 -0.61 11.10
N GLY A 24 7.94 -0.40 9.94
CA GLY A 24 8.34 0.64 9.01
C GLY A 24 7.47 0.72 7.76
N VAL A 25 7.76 1.72 6.93
CA VAL A 25 7.07 2.00 5.68
C VAL A 25 8.07 2.16 4.53
N SER A 26 7.66 1.72 3.35
CA SER A 26 8.40 1.86 2.09
C SER A 26 7.45 2.34 1.00
N VAL A 27 7.95 3.13 0.06
CA VAL A 27 7.25 3.39 -1.20
C VAL A 27 7.12 2.07 -1.96
N ALA A 28 6.01 1.88 -2.67
CA ALA A 28 5.82 0.70 -3.49
C ALA A 28 5.00 0.99 -4.74
N PHE A 29 5.17 0.15 -5.75
CA PHE A 29 4.27 0.08 -6.90
C PHE A 29 3.31 -1.09 -6.75
N GLU A 30 2.02 -0.79 -6.85
CA GLU A 30 1.00 -1.79 -7.12
C GLU A 30 0.76 -1.86 -8.63
N ILE A 31 0.95 -3.04 -9.21
CA ILE A 31 0.66 -3.29 -10.61
C ILE A 31 -0.70 -4.00 -10.67
N LEU A 32 -1.66 -3.31 -11.27
CA LEU A 32 -3.02 -3.81 -11.45
C LEU A 32 -3.20 -4.41 -12.85
N ASN A 33 -3.89 -5.53 -12.92
CA ASN A 33 -4.37 -6.13 -14.16
C ASN A 33 -5.71 -6.85 -13.92
N SER A 34 -6.78 -6.37 -14.54
CA SER A 34 -8.11 -6.96 -14.39
C SER A 34 -8.37 -8.03 -15.44
N ARG A 35 -9.11 -9.09 -15.07
CA ARG A 35 -9.66 -10.05 -16.04
C ARG A 35 -10.96 -9.55 -16.67
N CYS A 36 -11.48 -8.41 -16.24
CA CYS A 36 -12.68 -7.79 -16.78
C CYS A 36 -12.32 -6.71 -17.81
N VAL A 37 -13.20 -6.51 -18.80
CA VAL A 37 -12.98 -5.51 -19.87
C VAL A 37 -12.86 -4.11 -19.31
N ASP A 38 -13.76 -3.72 -18.40
CA ASP A 38 -13.65 -2.47 -17.63
C ASP A 38 -13.78 -2.78 -16.14
N ARG A 39 -12.64 -2.75 -15.45
CA ARG A 39 -12.54 -3.02 -14.01
C ARG A 39 -13.28 -1.99 -13.15
N LYS A 40 -13.60 -0.81 -13.68
CA LYS A 40 -14.34 0.23 -12.94
C LYS A 40 -15.86 0.08 -13.06
N ALA A 41 -16.32 -0.74 -14.01
CA ALA A 41 -17.74 -0.98 -14.26
C ALA A 41 -18.27 -2.31 -13.70
N VAL A 42 -17.42 -3.09 -13.01
CA VAL A 42 -17.83 -4.37 -12.42
C VAL A 42 -18.43 -4.21 -11.02
N SER A 43 -19.26 -5.17 -10.63
CA SER A 43 -19.79 -5.21 -9.26
C SER A 43 -18.67 -5.43 -8.23
N PRO A 44 -18.85 -5.03 -6.96
CA PRO A 44 -17.87 -5.29 -5.91
C PRO A 44 -17.51 -6.77 -5.74
N LEU A 45 -18.48 -7.68 -5.89
CA LEU A 45 -18.24 -9.12 -5.82
C LEU A 45 -17.40 -9.62 -7.00
N SER A 46 -17.63 -9.07 -8.20
CA SER A 46 -16.79 -9.35 -9.36
C SER A 46 -15.37 -8.83 -9.16
N ALA A 47 -15.21 -7.64 -8.58
CA ALA A 47 -13.89 -7.10 -8.24
C ALA A 47 -13.16 -7.98 -7.22
N LEU A 48 -13.86 -8.50 -6.20
CA LEU A 48 -13.29 -9.45 -5.24
C LEU A 48 -12.89 -10.78 -5.90
N ALA A 49 -13.74 -11.32 -6.78
CA ALA A 49 -13.41 -12.52 -7.57
C ALA A 49 -12.20 -12.28 -8.49
N ASP A 50 -12.03 -11.05 -8.96
CA ASP A 50 -10.87 -10.56 -9.71
C ASP A 50 -9.67 -10.23 -8.79
N ALA A 51 -9.66 -10.69 -7.53
CA ALA A 51 -8.62 -10.36 -6.55
C ALA A 51 -8.28 -8.87 -6.52
N GLN A 52 -9.31 -8.01 -6.60
CA GLN A 52 -9.23 -6.55 -6.67
C GLN A 52 -8.32 -6.02 -7.80
N SER A 53 -8.22 -6.77 -8.90
CA SER A 53 -7.31 -6.50 -10.01
C SER A 53 -5.81 -6.61 -9.67
N ASN A 54 -5.44 -7.23 -8.54
CA ASN A 54 -4.03 -7.36 -8.14
C ASN A 54 -3.25 -8.26 -9.11
N ARG A 55 -2.05 -7.81 -9.54
CA ARG A 55 -1.16 -8.59 -10.43
C ARG A 55 0.24 -8.77 -9.89
N ALA A 56 0.86 -7.69 -9.43
CA ALA A 56 2.21 -7.70 -8.87
C ALA A 56 2.41 -6.50 -7.93
N PHE A 57 3.43 -6.60 -7.09
CA PHE A 57 3.84 -5.56 -6.15
C PHE A 57 5.36 -5.42 -6.21
N VAL A 58 5.85 -4.18 -6.23
CA VAL A 58 7.28 -3.87 -6.17
C VAL A 58 7.52 -2.96 -4.99
N ALA A 59 8.20 -3.47 -3.96
CA ALA A 59 8.62 -2.67 -2.82
C ALA A 59 9.85 -1.84 -3.17
N GLY A 60 9.90 -0.60 -2.70
CA GLY A 60 11.12 0.19 -2.67
C GLY A 60 12.21 -0.45 -1.80
N GLY A 61 13.46 -0.12 -2.09
CA GLY A 61 14.61 -0.69 -1.39
C GLY A 61 14.79 -0.18 0.03
N ASP A 62 14.31 1.04 0.32
CA ASP A 62 14.47 1.70 1.61
C ASP A 62 13.20 1.61 2.44
N THR A 63 13.37 1.40 3.74
CA THR A 63 12.31 1.40 4.75
C THR A 63 12.65 2.43 5.82
N VAL A 64 11.68 3.25 6.21
CA VAL A 64 11.80 4.21 7.31
C VAL A 64 10.82 3.87 8.43
N PRO A 65 11.04 4.31 9.68
CA PRO A 65 10.05 4.16 10.74
C PRO A 65 8.70 4.76 10.31
N TRP A 66 7.59 4.05 10.49
CA TRP A 66 6.30 4.48 9.94
C TRP A 66 5.79 5.80 10.53
N THR A 67 6.17 6.10 11.77
CA THR A 67 5.84 7.34 12.48
C THR A 67 6.72 8.54 12.10
N SER A 68 7.74 8.34 11.25
CA SER A 68 8.71 9.40 10.93
C SER A 68 8.17 10.48 9.98
N LEU A 69 7.03 10.22 9.32
CA LEU A 69 6.47 11.08 8.26
C LEU A 69 4.94 11.14 8.38
N GLU A 70 4.37 12.28 8.00
CA GLU A 70 2.93 12.38 7.74
C GLU A 70 2.67 12.08 6.26
N PHE A 71 1.99 10.96 5.98
CA PHE A 71 1.84 10.45 4.62
C PHE A 71 1.06 11.40 3.70
N ALA A 72 0.11 12.16 4.25
CA ALA A 72 -0.62 13.17 3.46
C ALA A 72 0.27 14.33 2.96
N THR A 73 1.50 14.47 3.47
CA THR A 73 2.46 15.51 3.06
C THR A 73 3.56 15.00 2.12
N VAL A 74 3.62 13.69 1.89
CA VAL A 74 4.64 13.09 1.01
C VAL A 74 4.31 13.41 -0.45
N ALA A 75 5.21 14.12 -1.12
CA ALA A 75 5.12 14.36 -2.55
C ALA A 75 5.72 13.18 -3.33
N LEU A 76 5.04 12.74 -4.39
CA LEU A 76 5.45 11.64 -5.23
C LEU A 76 5.55 12.11 -6.69
N THR A 77 6.64 11.73 -7.34
CA THR A 77 6.84 11.91 -8.79
C THR A 77 7.02 10.53 -9.41
N LEU A 78 6.18 10.21 -10.40
CA LEU A 78 6.29 9.00 -11.19
C LEU A 78 6.95 9.33 -12.53
N LEU A 79 8.03 8.63 -12.83
CA LEU A 79 8.72 8.72 -14.11
C LEU A 79 8.55 7.43 -14.91
N ALA A 80 8.39 7.56 -16.22
CA ALA A 80 8.53 6.48 -17.19
C ALA A 80 9.52 6.92 -18.26
N ASP A 81 10.53 6.08 -18.53
CA ASP A 81 11.59 6.36 -19.51
C ASP A 81 12.27 7.74 -19.31
N GLY A 82 12.45 8.13 -18.04
CA GLY A 82 13.07 9.40 -17.66
C GLY A 82 12.17 10.63 -17.79
N ALA A 83 10.94 10.49 -18.29
CA ALA A 83 9.95 11.56 -18.35
C ALA A 83 8.97 11.46 -17.18
N VAL A 84 8.58 12.60 -16.60
CA VAL A 84 7.52 12.66 -15.60
C VAL A 84 6.18 12.31 -16.26
N VAL A 85 5.50 11.28 -15.74
CA VAL A 85 4.19 10.83 -16.24
C VAL A 85 3.06 11.08 -15.24
N ALA A 86 3.38 11.26 -13.97
CA ALA A 86 2.43 11.70 -12.95
C ALA A 86 3.15 12.35 -11.78
N GLU A 87 2.46 13.27 -11.12
CA GLU A 87 2.86 13.86 -9.85
C GLU A 87 1.66 13.85 -8.92
N ALA A 88 1.92 13.65 -7.64
CA ALA A 88 0.92 13.75 -6.60
C ALA A 88 1.52 14.47 -5.39
N THR A 89 0.81 15.48 -4.91
CA THR A 89 1.12 16.14 -3.65
C THR A 89 0.11 15.65 -2.62
N GLY A 90 0.54 14.71 -1.78
CA GLY A 90 -0.30 14.13 -0.73
C GLY A 90 -1.09 12.89 -1.15
N GLY A 91 -1.97 12.45 -0.25
CA GLY A 91 -2.67 11.17 -0.30
C GLY A 91 -3.41 10.92 1.00
N ALA A 92 -3.61 9.64 1.34
CA ALA A 92 -4.15 9.28 2.65
C ALA A 92 -3.21 9.73 3.77
N SER A 93 -3.78 10.21 4.88
CA SER A 93 -3.00 10.54 6.08
C SER A 93 -2.41 9.28 6.72
N SER A 94 -1.40 9.45 7.57
CA SER A 94 -0.86 8.32 8.34
C SER A 94 -1.94 7.63 9.19
N ALA A 95 -2.93 8.40 9.68
CA ALA A 95 -4.08 7.86 10.40
C ALA A 95 -5.03 7.05 9.50
N GLN A 96 -5.33 7.51 8.29
CA GLN A 96 -6.18 6.77 7.34
C GLN A 96 -5.51 5.48 6.85
N VAL A 97 -4.19 5.50 6.65
CA VAL A 97 -3.43 4.29 6.30
C VAL A 97 -3.42 3.30 7.46
N ALA A 98 -3.28 3.77 8.70
CA ALA A 98 -3.38 2.94 9.90
C ALA A 98 -4.78 2.31 10.04
N GLU A 99 -5.84 3.08 9.81
CA GLU A 99 -7.23 2.60 9.83
C GLU A 99 -7.47 1.49 8.81
N ALA A 100 -6.85 1.54 7.64
CA ALA A 100 -6.99 0.50 6.61
C ALA A 100 -6.38 -0.86 7.00
N LEU A 101 -5.60 -0.93 8.09
CA LEU A 101 -4.96 -2.16 8.57
C LEU A 101 -5.75 -2.88 9.66
N VAL A 102 -6.82 -2.26 10.20
CA VAL A 102 -7.54 -2.73 11.41
C VAL A 102 -9.01 -2.98 11.18
#